data_AF-A0ABD7AHL8-F1
#
_entry.id   AF-A0ABD7AHL8-F1
#
_cell.length_a   1.000
_cell.length_b   1.000
_cell.length_c   1.000
_cell.angle_alpha   90.00
_cell.angle_beta   90.00
_cell.angle_gamma   90.00
#
_symmetry.space_group_name_H-M   'P 1'
#
loop_
_entity.id
_entity.type
_entity.pdbx_description
1 polymer ?
#
loop_
_entity_poly.entity_id
_entity_poly.type
_entity_poly.pdbx_seq_one_letter_code
_entity_poly.pdbx_strand_id
1 'polypeptide(L)'
;MSNQEHTGGLSRRTLIKSSALGSLALAAGGLSLPFSLRRAAATVQEATHGEERIVWGACSVNCGSRCALRSHVRDDEVVWVETDNTGTDSYGDHQVRACLRGRSIRRRINHPDRLNYPMKRVGKRGEGKFERISWDEALDAIAASLKNVVAKYGNEAVYINYSSGIVGGNITRSSPYASLVARLMNCYGGFLSHYGTYSTAQISCAMPYTYGSNDGNSTSDIENSKLVVMFGNNPAETRMSGGGITYYLEQARERSNARMIVIDPRYTDTAAGREDEWIPIRPGTDAALVAGIAWVLIDENLVDQAFLDTYCVGYDEKTLPEGAPANGHYKAYILGQGDDATAKTPQWASRITGIPADRIIKLAREIGAAKPAYICQGWGPQRQANGELTSRAIAMLPILTGNVGINGGNSGARESTYTITIERMPLPENPVKTQISCFSWTDAIDRGAEMTATRDGVRGKEKLDVPIKFIWNYKDLKLLAFSHH
;
A
#
# COMPACT_ATOMS: atom_id res chain seq x y z
N MET A 1 -15.51 49.70 6.94
CA MET A 1 -16.74 49.24 7.62
C MET A 1 -17.07 47.85 7.13
N SER A 2 -16.85 46.84 7.96
CA SER A 2 -17.56 45.55 7.95
C SER A 2 -16.96 44.75 9.12
N ASN A 3 -17.63 44.85 10.28
CA ASN A 3 -17.38 44.00 11.43
C ASN A 3 -17.94 42.61 11.12
N GLN A 4 -17.13 41.57 11.26
CA GLN A 4 -17.63 40.25 11.63
C GLN A 4 -16.84 39.76 12.84
N GLU A 5 -17.50 39.85 13.99
CA GLU A 5 -17.09 39.25 15.26
C GLU A 5 -17.31 37.73 15.20
N HIS A 6 -16.26 36.96 15.46
CA HIS A 6 -16.39 35.54 15.79
C HIS A 6 -16.80 35.40 17.26
N THR A 7 -18.08 35.17 17.52
CA THR A 7 -18.57 34.72 18.83
C THR A 7 -18.77 33.20 18.84
N GLY A 8 -18.12 32.48 19.76
CA GLY A 8 -18.53 31.11 20.07
C GLY A 8 -17.49 30.07 20.53
N GLY A 9 -16.32 30.46 21.03
CA GLY A 9 -15.34 29.50 21.58
C GLY A 9 -15.37 29.44 23.11
N LEU A 10 -15.81 28.33 23.70
CA LEU A 10 -15.61 28.05 25.13
C LEU A 10 -14.10 27.87 25.40
N SER A 11 -13.50 28.75 26.19
CA SER A 11 -12.08 28.63 26.54
C SER A 11 -11.85 27.51 27.55
N ARG A 12 -10.71 26.80 27.45
CA ARG A 12 -10.27 25.76 28.40
C ARG A 12 -10.31 26.21 29.87
N ARG A 13 -10.14 27.51 30.14
CA ARG A 13 -10.24 28.09 31.50
C ARG A 13 -11.68 28.20 32.02
N THR A 14 -12.66 28.32 31.14
CA THR A 14 -14.08 28.41 31.53
C THR A 14 -14.61 27.03 31.92
N LEU A 15 -14.20 25.98 31.20
CA LEU A 15 -14.58 24.58 31.48
C LEU A 15 -14.07 24.08 32.85
N ILE A 16 -12.88 24.55 33.27
CA ILE A 16 -12.28 24.17 34.56
C ILE A 16 -12.90 24.95 35.74
N LYS A 17 -13.50 26.12 35.50
CA LYS A 17 -14.21 26.87 36.55
C LYS A 17 -15.62 26.34 36.79
N SER A 18 -16.29 25.79 35.78
CA SER A 18 -17.65 25.25 35.90
C SER A 18 -17.73 23.86 36.55
N SER A 19 -16.62 23.14 36.72
CA SER A 19 -16.59 21.84 37.42
C SER A 19 -16.54 21.95 38.95
N ALA A 20 -16.40 23.14 39.53
CA ALA A 20 -16.25 23.32 40.98
C ALA A 20 -17.52 23.83 41.73
N LEU A 21 -18.62 24.12 41.03
CA LEU A 21 -19.85 24.69 41.63
C LEU A 21 -21.15 24.00 41.20
N GLY A 22 -21.08 22.75 40.75
CA GLY A 22 -22.21 22.03 40.12
C GLY A 22 -23.00 21.06 41.02
N SER A 23 -22.97 21.19 42.35
CA SER A 23 -23.59 20.19 43.24
C SER A 23 -24.96 20.54 43.80
N LEU A 24 -25.57 21.69 43.49
CA LEU A 24 -26.74 22.16 44.27
C LEU A 24 -27.80 23.00 43.52
N ALA A 25 -27.98 22.80 42.20
CA ALA A 25 -29.08 23.43 41.46
C ALA A 25 -29.65 22.52 40.36
N LEU A 26 -30.29 21.41 40.77
CA LEU A 26 -31.04 20.52 39.86
C LEU A 26 -32.56 20.52 40.12
N ALA A 27 -33.09 21.55 40.80
CA ALA A 27 -34.50 21.61 41.15
C ALA A 27 -35.11 23.01 40.91
N ALA A 28 -35.07 23.51 39.67
CA ALA A 28 -36.04 24.47 39.13
C ALA A 28 -35.83 24.58 37.62
N GLY A 29 -36.90 24.42 36.84
CA GLY A 29 -36.88 24.15 35.40
C GLY A 29 -36.24 25.23 34.52
N GLY A 30 -35.91 24.83 33.28
CA GLY A 30 -35.61 25.76 32.20
C GLY A 30 -34.53 25.35 31.19
N LEU A 31 -33.85 24.21 31.35
CA LEU A 31 -32.87 23.73 30.36
C LEU A 31 -33.17 22.28 29.98
N SER A 32 -33.82 22.11 28.82
CA SER A 32 -33.95 20.80 28.18
C SER A 32 -32.56 20.31 27.77
N LEU A 33 -32.00 19.38 28.53
CA LEU A 33 -30.78 18.65 28.15
C LEU A 33 -31.00 17.94 26.80
N PRO A 34 -29.93 17.74 26.00
CA PRO A 34 -30.01 17.20 24.62
C PRO A 34 -30.56 15.77 24.52
N PHE A 35 -30.85 15.12 25.64
CA PHE A 35 -31.43 13.79 25.71
C PHE A 35 -32.94 13.77 25.37
N SER A 36 -33.67 14.85 25.65
CA SER A 36 -35.12 14.93 25.37
C SER A 36 -35.41 15.04 23.86
N LEU A 37 -34.55 15.76 23.13
CA LEU A 37 -34.60 15.87 21.67
C LEU A 37 -34.25 14.55 20.98
N ARG A 38 -33.34 13.75 21.55
CA ARG A 38 -33.06 12.38 21.06
C ARG A 38 -34.28 11.46 21.19
N ARG A 39 -35.10 11.63 22.23
CA ARG A 39 -36.29 10.81 22.45
C ARG A 39 -37.39 11.17 21.45
N ALA A 40 -37.67 12.46 21.24
CA ALA A 40 -38.62 12.90 20.23
C ALA A 40 -38.18 12.56 18.79
N ALA A 41 -36.88 12.68 18.49
CA ALA A 41 -36.32 12.23 17.21
C ALA A 41 -36.40 10.70 17.05
N ALA A 42 -36.16 9.92 18.10
CA ALA A 42 -36.33 8.47 18.10
C ALA A 42 -37.79 8.03 17.90
N THR A 43 -38.75 8.74 18.49
CA THR A 43 -40.19 8.43 18.34
C THR A 43 -40.72 8.80 16.94
N VAL A 44 -40.20 9.87 16.32
CA VAL A 44 -40.51 10.19 14.90
C VAL A 44 -39.81 9.21 13.95
N GLN A 45 -38.61 8.73 14.31
CA GLN A 45 -37.87 7.73 13.56
C GLN A 45 -38.59 6.36 13.60
N GLU A 46 -39.12 5.96 14.76
CA GLU A 46 -39.95 4.76 14.96
C GLU A 46 -41.25 4.79 14.13
N ALA A 47 -41.83 5.98 13.91
CA ALA A 47 -43.10 6.15 13.21
C ALA A 47 -43.00 6.12 11.67
N THR A 48 -41.79 6.03 11.10
CA THR A 48 -41.55 6.11 9.64
C THR A 48 -40.72 4.96 9.06
N HIS A 49 -40.65 3.80 9.71
CA HIS A 49 -39.86 2.68 9.19
C HIS A 49 -40.58 1.95 8.04
N GLY A 50 -40.12 2.17 6.81
CA GLY A 50 -40.05 1.09 5.84
C GLY A 50 -39.18 -0.05 6.39
N GLU A 51 -39.38 -1.29 5.91
CA GLU A 51 -38.59 -2.46 6.34
C GLU A 51 -37.09 -2.19 6.19
N GLU A 52 -36.34 -2.29 7.29
CA GLU A 52 -34.89 -2.21 7.27
C GLU A 52 -34.30 -3.57 6.85
N ARG A 53 -33.53 -3.56 5.76
CA ARG A 53 -32.78 -4.74 5.32
C ARG A 53 -31.28 -4.53 5.51
N ILE A 54 -30.59 -5.60 5.91
CA ILE A 54 -29.14 -5.60 6.04
C ILE A 54 -28.54 -6.27 4.81
N VAL A 55 -27.67 -5.54 4.12
CA VAL A 55 -26.98 -6.01 2.90
C VAL A 55 -25.50 -6.08 3.16
N TRP A 56 -24.91 -7.24 2.90
CA TRP A 56 -23.46 -7.41 2.95
C TRP A 56 -22.79 -6.79 1.73
N GLY A 57 -21.75 -6.02 1.99
CA GLY A 57 -20.85 -5.47 0.99
C GLY A 57 -19.40 -5.55 1.47
N ALA A 58 -18.50 -4.93 0.72
CA ALA A 58 -17.09 -4.88 1.08
C ALA A 58 -16.54 -3.46 0.96
N CYS A 59 -15.64 -3.10 1.87
CA CYS A 59 -14.81 -1.90 1.74
C CYS A 59 -13.80 -2.13 0.63
N SER A 60 -14.09 -1.60 -0.55
CA SER A 60 -13.34 -1.86 -1.77
C SER A 60 -12.24 -0.82 -2.07
N VAL A 61 -11.83 -0.06 -1.06
CA VAL A 61 -10.67 0.84 -1.14
C VAL A 61 -9.37 0.02 -1.19
N ASN A 62 -8.36 0.53 -1.91
CA ASN A 62 -7.07 -0.15 -2.12
C ASN A 62 -6.14 -0.09 -0.90
N CYS A 63 -6.59 -0.62 0.25
CA CYS A 63 -5.74 -0.86 1.44
C CYS A 63 -5.31 -2.33 1.60
N GLY A 64 -5.84 -3.21 0.73
CA GLY A 64 -5.55 -4.65 0.75
C GLY A 64 -6.32 -5.46 1.80
N SER A 65 -7.19 -4.86 2.61
CA SER A 65 -7.94 -5.61 3.65
C SER A 65 -9.34 -6.03 3.25
N ARG A 66 -9.97 -5.37 2.27
CA ARG A 66 -11.30 -5.71 1.70
C ARG A 66 -12.37 -6.04 2.77
N CYS A 67 -12.40 -5.28 3.86
CA CYS A 67 -13.23 -5.58 5.04
C CYS A 67 -14.71 -5.77 4.67
N ALA A 68 -15.36 -6.75 5.29
CA ALA A 68 -16.81 -6.90 5.17
C ALA A 68 -17.53 -5.70 5.81
N LEU A 69 -18.57 -5.23 5.15
CA LEU A 69 -19.42 -4.13 5.61
C LEU A 69 -20.87 -4.59 5.63
N ARG A 70 -21.60 -4.26 6.69
CA ARG A 70 -23.04 -4.50 6.81
C ARG A 70 -23.75 -3.17 6.58
N SER A 71 -24.38 -3.03 5.42
CA SER A 71 -25.11 -1.81 5.04
C SER A 71 -26.57 -1.95 5.44
N HIS A 72 -27.04 -1.02 6.26
CA HIS A 72 -28.43 -0.92 6.67
C HIS A 72 -29.16 -0.08 5.63
N VAL A 73 -30.15 -0.67 4.98
CA VAL A 73 -30.89 -0.05 3.88
C VAL A 73 -32.35 0.14 4.25
N ARG A 74 -32.85 1.36 4.06
CA ARG A 74 -34.27 1.74 4.20
C ARG A 74 -34.64 2.60 3.01
N ASP A 75 -35.78 2.34 2.37
CA ASP A 75 -36.27 3.09 1.21
C ASP A 75 -35.21 3.27 0.10
N ASP A 76 -34.48 2.18 -0.19
CA ASP A 76 -33.35 2.13 -1.13
C ASP A 76 -32.17 3.07 -0.82
N GLU A 77 -32.10 3.64 0.37
CA GLU A 77 -30.97 4.43 0.87
C GLU A 77 -30.15 3.66 1.91
N VAL A 78 -28.82 3.72 1.80
CA VAL A 78 -27.90 3.24 2.85
C VAL A 78 -27.88 4.24 4.00
N VAL A 79 -28.66 3.96 5.05
CA VAL A 79 -28.79 4.84 6.21
C VAL A 79 -27.65 4.66 7.22
N TRP A 80 -27.02 3.49 7.27
CA TRP A 80 -25.94 3.19 8.21
C TRP A 80 -25.01 2.08 7.68
N VAL A 81 -23.74 2.12 8.08
CA VAL A 81 -22.73 1.11 7.70
C VAL A 81 -22.02 0.62 8.95
N GLU A 82 -22.22 -0.65 9.23
CA GLU A 82 -21.55 -1.38 10.29
C GLU A 82 -20.39 -2.20 9.74
N THR A 83 -19.58 -2.66 10.67
CA THR A 83 -18.58 -3.68 10.42
C THR A 83 -19.20 -5.08 10.56
N ASP A 84 -18.46 -6.12 10.16
CA ASP A 84 -18.70 -7.45 10.70
C ASP A 84 -18.71 -7.41 12.24
N ASN A 85 -19.81 -7.91 12.79
CA ASN A 85 -20.12 -8.04 14.21
C ASN A 85 -20.79 -9.40 14.50
N THR A 86 -20.56 -10.37 13.62
CA THR A 86 -21.12 -11.73 13.74
C THR A 86 -20.11 -12.67 14.41
N GLY A 87 -20.52 -13.90 14.72
CA GLY A 87 -19.64 -14.89 15.35
C GLY A 87 -19.25 -14.55 16.80
N THR A 88 -18.26 -15.28 17.32
CA THR A 88 -17.82 -15.21 18.72
C THR A 88 -16.58 -14.34 18.96
N ASP A 89 -15.99 -13.77 17.90
CA ASP A 89 -14.77 -12.94 17.96
C ASP A 89 -13.55 -13.66 18.58
N SER A 90 -13.42 -14.96 18.32
CA SER A 90 -12.31 -15.79 18.82
C SER A 90 -11.16 -15.86 17.82
N TYR A 91 -9.91 -16.03 18.29
CA TYR A 91 -8.76 -16.18 17.38
C TYR A 91 -9.00 -17.29 16.34
N GLY A 92 -8.72 -17.00 15.07
CA GLY A 92 -9.05 -17.88 13.92
C GLY A 92 -10.47 -17.73 13.35
N ASP A 93 -11.41 -17.18 14.12
CA ASP A 93 -12.81 -16.88 13.73
C ASP A 93 -13.23 -15.49 14.26
N HIS A 94 -12.31 -14.55 14.16
CA HIS A 94 -12.46 -13.21 14.73
C HIS A 94 -13.21 -12.31 13.76
N GLN A 95 -13.89 -11.30 14.31
CA GLN A 95 -14.62 -10.34 13.51
C GLN A 95 -13.66 -9.50 12.67
N VAL A 96 -13.88 -9.45 11.35
CA VAL A 96 -13.03 -8.65 10.46
C VAL A 96 -13.47 -7.18 10.52
N ARG A 97 -13.04 -6.50 11.59
CA ARG A 97 -13.53 -5.15 11.88
C ARG A 97 -13.08 -4.11 10.85
N ALA A 98 -14.01 -3.45 10.19
CA ALA A 98 -13.72 -2.38 9.23
C ALA A 98 -13.19 -1.12 9.93
N CYS A 99 -12.13 -0.53 9.38
CA CYS A 99 -11.59 0.74 9.88
C CYS A 99 -12.56 1.91 9.62
N LEU A 100 -12.24 3.07 10.20
CA LEU A 100 -13.05 4.30 10.08
C LEU A 100 -13.34 4.69 8.62
N ARG A 101 -12.38 4.49 7.72
CA ARG A 101 -12.55 4.77 6.29
C ARG A 101 -13.62 3.87 5.66
N GLY A 102 -13.60 2.58 5.98
CA GLY A 102 -14.60 1.62 5.50
C GLY A 102 -16.00 1.92 6.04
N ARG A 103 -16.11 2.19 7.35
CA ARG A 103 -17.38 2.57 8.00
C ARG A 103 -17.95 3.90 7.49
N SER A 104 -17.09 4.78 6.97
CA SER A 104 -17.50 6.06 6.39
C SER A 104 -17.94 5.97 4.93
N ILE A 105 -17.97 4.79 4.29
CA ILE A 105 -18.21 4.65 2.84
C ILE A 105 -19.55 5.26 2.39
N ARG A 106 -20.58 5.28 3.27
CA ARG A 106 -21.87 5.94 2.96
C ARG A 106 -21.71 7.40 2.56
N ARG A 107 -20.74 8.11 3.15
CA ARG A 107 -20.46 9.53 2.84
C ARG A 107 -20.04 9.70 1.38
N ARG A 108 -19.42 8.68 0.78
CA ARG A 108 -19.04 8.67 -0.64
C ARG A 108 -20.24 8.34 -1.53
N ILE A 109 -21.12 7.43 -1.10
CA ILE A 109 -22.30 7.00 -1.86
C ILE A 109 -23.32 8.13 -1.96
N ASN A 110 -23.54 8.86 -0.87
CA ASN A 110 -24.58 9.90 -0.79
C ASN A 110 -24.00 11.32 -0.90
N HIS A 111 -22.74 11.48 -1.36
CA HIS A 111 -22.12 12.81 -1.46
C HIS A 111 -22.82 13.66 -2.53
N PRO A 112 -23.09 14.96 -2.29
CA PRO A 112 -23.68 15.84 -3.31
C PRO A 112 -22.84 15.91 -4.60
N ASP A 113 -21.51 15.91 -4.47
CA ASP A 113 -20.58 15.92 -5.63
C ASP A 113 -20.39 14.54 -6.30
N ARG A 114 -21.19 13.53 -5.95
CA ARG A 114 -21.10 12.23 -6.61
C ARG A 114 -21.43 12.36 -8.10
N LEU A 115 -20.59 11.79 -8.95
CA LEU A 115 -20.87 11.71 -10.38
C LEU A 115 -21.97 10.67 -10.62
N ASN A 116 -23.18 11.16 -10.89
CA ASN A 116 -24.38 10.33 -11.11
C ASN A 116 -24.71 10.13 -12.60
N TYR A 117 -24.14 10.95 -13.48
CA TYR A 117 -24.44 10.96 -14.91
C TYR A 117 -23.17 11.06 -15.76
N PRO A 118 -23.21 10.61 -17.02
CA PRO A 118 -22.18 10.95 -18.00
C PRO A 118 -22.08 12.47 -18.19
N MET A 119 -20.85 12.97 -18.23
CA MET A 119 -20.57 14.40 -18.34
C MET A 119 -19.57 14.64 -19.49
N LYS A 120 -19.84 15.65 -20.32
CA LYS A 120 -18.98 16.06 -21.44
C LYS A 120 -18.39 17.44 -21.16
N ARG A 121 -17.11 17.60 -21.43
CA ARG A 121 -16.42 18.88 -21.24
C ARG A 121 -16.83 19.87 -22.35
N VAL A 122 -17.23 21.08 -21.96
CA VAL A 122 -17.61 22.17 -22.88
C VAL A 122 -16.65 23.37 -22.83
N GLY A 123 -15.83 23.50 -21.79
CA GLY A 123 -14.81 24.56 -21.65
C GLY A 123 -13.37 24.07 -21.91
N LYS A 124 -12.38 24.94 -21.67
CA LYS A 124 -10.97 24.52 -21.72
C LYS A 124 -10.66 23.52 -20.60
N ARG A 125 -9.67 22.66 -20.79
CA ARG A 125 -9.23 21.72 -19.75
C ARG A 125 -8.74 22.50 -18.53
N GLY A 126 -9.16 22.07 -17.34
CA GLY A 126 -8.89 22.77 -16.07
C GLY A 126 -9.98 23.74 -15.62
N GLU A 127 -10.91 24.16 -16.50
CA GLU A 127 -11.97 25.12 -16.13
C GLU A 127 -13.14 24.49 -15.35
N GLY A 128 -13.23 23.15 -15.27
CA GLY A 128 -14.32 22.47 -14.57
C GLY A 128 -15.70 22.60 -15.24
N LYS A 129 -15.77 23.04 -16.50
CA LYS A 129 -17.04 23.24 -17.24
C LYS A 129 -17.47 21.98 -17.98
N PHE A 130 -18.59 21.39 -17.54
CA PHE A 130 -19.18 20.19 -18.11
C PHE A 130 -20.69 20.34 -18.32
N GLU A 131 -21.20 19.67 -19.34
CA GLU A 131 -22.63 19.45 -19.55
C GLU A 131 -22.97 17.97 -19.35
N ARG A 132 -24.19 17.69 -18.89
CA ARG A 132 -24.68 16.32 -18.78
C ARG A 132 -25.08 15.82 -20.17
N ILE A 133 -24.68 14.60 -20.50
CA ILE A 133 -25.06 13.91 -21.75
C ILE A 133 -25.69 12.55 -21.45
N SER A 134 -26.30 11.93 -22.45
CA SER A 134 -26.83 10.56 -22.34
C SER A 134 -25.69 9.53 -22.34
N TRP A 135 -25.99 8.30 -21.93
CA TRP A 135 -25.04 7.20 -22.06
C TRP A 135 -24.72 6.89 -23.52
N ASP A 136 -25.73 6.88 -24.40
CA ASP A 136 -25.53 6.63 -25.82
C ASP A 136 -24.61 7.68 -26.46
N GLU A 137 -24.83 8.97 -26.19
CA GLU A 137 -23.95 10.03 -26.70
C GLU A 137 -22.52 9.86 -26.17
N ALA A 138 -22.36 9.52 -24.88
CA ALA A 138 -21.03 9.33 -24.29
C ALA A 138 -20.28 8.17 -24.95
N LEU A 139 -20.96 7.03 -25.14
CA LEU A 139 -20.38 5.83 -25.74
C LEU A 139 -20.06 6.06 -27.22
N ASP A 140 -20.95 6.70 -27.97
CA ASP A 140 -20.74 7.04 -29.38
C ASP A 140 -19.56 8.01 -29.56
N ALA A 141 -19.50 9.07 -28.75
CA ALA A 141 -18.41 10.04 -28.80
C ALA A 141 -17.06 9.39 -28.48
N ILE A 142 -17.00 8.53 -27.46
CA ILE A 142 -15.80 7.78 -27.09
C ILE A 142 -15.40 6.82 -28.22
N ALA A 143 -16.35 6.06 -28.78
CA ALA A 143 -16.10 5.11 -29.84
C ALA A 143 -15.62 5.80 -31.12
N ALA A 144 -16.26 6.91 -31.52
CA ALA A 144 -15.85 7.70 -32.67
C ALA A 144 -14.43 8.25 -32.48
N SER A 145 -14.12 8.80 -31.30
CA SER A 145 -12.80 9.33 -30.98
C SER A 145 -11.72 8.23 -30.98
N LEU A 146 -12.02 7.06 -30.42
CA LEU A 146 -11.09 5.92 -30.39
C LEU A 146 -10.79 5.44 -31.82
N LYS A 147 -11.84 5.21 -32.63
CA LYS A 147 -11.69 4.79 -34.04
C LYS A 147 -10.86 5.79 -34.84
N ASN A 148 -11.11 7.09 -34.67
CA ASN A 148 -10.36 8.13 -35.36
C ASN A 148 -8.87 8.17 -34.94
N VAL A 149 -8.58 8.06 -33.64
CA VAL A 149 -7.20 8.02 -33.15
C VAL A 149 -6.47 6.79 -33.67
N VAL A 150 -7.09 5.61 -33.61
CA VAL A 150 -6.49 4.37 -34.12
C VAL A 150 -6.28 4.43 -35.63
N ALA A 151 -7.24 4.93 -36.39
CA ALA A 151 -7.10 5.08 -37.85
C ALA A 151 -5.95 6.03 -38.24
N LYS A 152 -5.72 7.10 -37.46
CA LYS A 152 -4.70 8.11 -37.78
C LYS A 152 -3.31 7.80 -37.22
N TYR A 153 -3.23 7.19 -36.05
CA TYR A 153 -1.98 7.04 -35.29
C TYR A 153 -1.69 5.60 -34.83
N GLY A 154 -2.60 4.65 -35.07
CA GLY A 154 -2.47 3.27 -34.61
C GLY A 154 -2.76 3.08 -33.12
N ASN A 155 -2.79 1.81 -32.69
CA ASN A 155 -3.13 1.43 -31.32
C ASN A 155 -2.11 1.87 -30.26
N GLU A 156 -0.86 2.13 -30.64
CA GLU A 156 0.16 2.66 -29.72
C GLU A 156 -0.15 4.10 -29.25
N ALA A 157 -0.97 4.86 -29.99
CA ALA A 157 -1.42 6.18 -29.54
C ALA A 157 -2.50 6.12 -28.44
N VAL A 158 -3.01 4.92 -28.12
CA VAL A 158 -4.03 4.69 -27.08
C VAL A 158 -3.35 4.19 -25.81
N TYR A 159 -3.50 4.93 -24.72
CA TYR A 159 -2.89 4.62 -23.43
C TYR A 159 -3.94 4.30 -22.37
N ILE A 160 -3.71 3.25 -21.60
CA ILE A 160 -4.47 2.99 -20.37
C ILE A 160 -3.64 3.48 -19.20
N ASN A 161 -4.14 4.51 -18.53
CA ASN A 161 -3.43 5.13 -17.41
C ASN A 161 -3.30 4.17 -16.23
N TYR A 162 -2.10 4.10 -15.64
CA TYR A 162 -1.89 3.34 -14.41
C TYR A 162 -2.81 3.88 -13.31
N SER A 163 -3.63 3.00 -12.74
CA SER A 163 -4.50 3.32 -11.62
C SER A 163 -4.50 2.17 -10.60
N SER A 164 -4.83 2.53 -9.36
CA SER A 164 -5.02 1.61 -8.24
C SER A 164 -6.37 1.92 -7.58
N GLY A 165 -7.01 0.94 -6.92
CA GLY A 165 -8.40 1.10 -6.49
C GLY A 165 -9.24 -0.14 -6.77
N ILE A 166 -10.44 0.08 -7.33
CA ILE A 166 -11.29 -0.95 -7.93
C ILE A 166 -11.16 -0.84 -9.46
N VAL A 167 -10.02 -1.27 -9.98
CA VAL A 167 -9.73 -1.18 -11.42
C VAL A 167 -10.25 -2.45 -12.08
N GLY A 168 -11.58 -2.65 -12.07
CA GLY A 168 -12.27 -3.88 -12.48
C GLY A 168 -12.67 -4.82 -11.34
N GLY A 169 -12.33 -4.45 -10.09
CA GLY A 169 -12.48 -5.28 -8.88
C GLY A 169 -13.89 -5.55 -8.37
N ASN A 170 -14.96 -5.08 -9.02
CA ASN A 170 -16.33 -5.50 -8.73
C ASN A 170 -16.83 -6.59 -9.70
N ILE A 171 -16.10 -6.86 -10.79
CA ILE A 171 -16.55 -7.76 -11.87
C ILE A 171 -15.53 -8.90 -12.10
N THR A 172 -14.22 -8.63 -12.06
CA THR A 172 -13.20 -9.64 -12.42
C THR A 172 -11.92 -9.57 -11.58
N ARG A 173 -11.09 -8.54 -11.79
CA ARG A 173 -9.77 -8.38 -11.21
C ARG A 173 -9.47 -6.90 -11.09
N SER A 174 -8.98 -6.49 -9.93
CA SER A 174 -8.51 -5.12 -9.73
C SER A 174 -7.06 -4.96 -10.21
N SER A 175 -6.87 -4.78 -11.51
CA SER A 175 -5.56 -4.54 -12.11
C SER A 175 -5.69 -3.69 -13.38
N PRO A 176 -4.87 -2.65 -13.58
CA PRO A 176 -4.88 -1.88 -14.82
C PRO A 176 -4.58 -2.77 -16.04
N TYR A 177 -3.73 -3.79 -15.88
CA TYR A 177 -3.35 -4.73 -16.93
C TYR A 177 -4.42 -5.77 -17.28
N ALA A 178 -5.41 -5.97 -16.41
CA ALA A 178 -6.44 -7.02 -16.58
C ALA A 178 -7.86 -6.49 -16.34
N SER A 179 -8.05 -5.19 -16.60
CA SER A 179 -9.35 -4.53 -16.53
C SER A 179 -10.21 -4.85 -17.77
N LEU A 180 -11.51 -4.58 -17.69
CA LEU A 180 -12.40 -4.71 -18.86
C LEU A 180 -12.01 -3.76 -20.01
N VAL A 181 -11.42 -2.60 -19.68
CA VAL A 181 -10.88 -1.68 -20.69
C VAL A 181 -9.65 -2.28 -21.37
N ALA A 182 -8.76 -2.92 -20.60
CA ALA A 182 -7.62 -3.64 -21.18
C ALA A 182 -8.09 -4.81 -22.07
N ARG A 183 -9.10 -5.57 -21.64
CA ARG A 183 -9.72 -6.63 -22.46
C ARG A 183 -10.30 -6.06 -23.76
N LEU A 184 -11.08 -4.99 -23.69
CA LEU A 184 -11.63 -4.30 -24.87
C LEU A 184 -10.51 -3.90 -25.84
N MET A 185 -9.46 -3.26 -25.32
CA MET A 185 -8.34 -2.81 -26.14
C MET A 185 -7.57 -3.99 -26.76
N ASN A 186 -7.34 -5.08 -26.02
CA ASN A 186 -6.67 -6.27 -26.57
C ASN A 186 -7.51 -6.91 -27.70
N CYS A 187 -8.84 -6.91 -27.59
CA CYS A 187 -9.73 -7.32 -28.69
C CYS A 187 -9.71 -6.34 -29.88
N TYR A 188 -9.40 -5.06 -29.64
CA TYR A 188 -9.41 -3.99 -30.65
C TYR A 188 -8.03 -3.69 -31.26
N GLY A 189 -7.02 -4.56 -31.04
CA GLY A 189 -5.68 -4.42 -31.61
C GLY A 189 -4.59 -3.90 -30.66
N GLY A 190 -4.86 -3.87 -29.35
CA GLY A 190 -3.91 -3.52 -28.30
C GLY A 190 -3.89 -2.05 -27.91
N PHE A 191 -2.93 -1.70 -27.04
CA PHE A 191 -2.73 -0.35 -26.51
C PHE A 191 -1.29 -0.18 -26.00
N LEU A 192 -0.80 1.06 -25.90
CA LEU A 192 0.47 1.37 -25.24
C LEU A 192 0.38 1.03 -23.75
N SER A 193 1.18 0.07 -23.30
CA SER A 193 1.20 -0.36 -21.91
C SER A 193 2.17 0.49 -21.07
N HIS A 194 2.15 0.28 -19.77
CA HIS A 194 3.13 0.83 -18.84
C HIS A 194 3.84 -0.26 -18.06
N TYR A 195 4.93 0.08 -17.39
CA TYR A 195 5.57 -0.74 -16.36
C TYR A 195 5.77 0.05 -15.05
N GLY A 196 6.04 -0.68 -13.97
CA GLY A 196 6.15 -0.12 -12.63
C GLY A 196 4.81 0.13 -11.95
N THR A 197 4.86 0.69 -10.73
CA THR A 197 3.69 1.05 -9.93
C THR A 197 4.00 2.27 -9.08
N TYR A 198 2.98 3.04 -8.69
CA TYR A 198 3.17 4.15 -7.73
C TYR A 198 3.51 3.70 -6.31
N SER A 199 3.41 2.40 -6.01
CA SER A 199 3.46 1.89 -4.63
C SER A 199 4.71 1.09 -4.31
N THR A 200 5.14 0.20 -5.22
CA THR A 200 6.07 -0.91 -4.95
C THR A 200 7.10 -1.11 -6.08
N ALA A 201 7.27 -0.15 -6.99
CA ALA A 201 8.08 -0.33 -8.20
C ALA A 201 9.46 -0.94 -7.94
N GLN A 202 10.17 -0.46 -6.92
CA GLN A 202 11.54 -0.89 -6.66
C GLN A 202 11.59 -2.28 -6.02
N ILE A 203 10.82 -2.53 -4.96
CA ILE A 203 10.82 -3.86 -4.30
C ILE A 203 10.27 -4.95 -5.23
N SER A 204 9.23 -4.67 -6.02
CA SER A 204 8.68 -5.61 -7.00
C SER A 204 9.65 -5.91 -8.15
N CYS A 205 10.59 -5.00 -8.43
CA CYS A 205 11.69 -5.26 -9.34
C CYS A 205 12.77 -6.12 -8.65
N ALA A 206 13.12 -5.82 -7.40
CA ALA A 206 14.32 -6.34 -6.74
C ALA A 206 14.19 -7.77 -6.22
N MET A 207 13.03 -8.12 -5.64
CA MET A 207 12.82 -9.41 -4.96
C MET A 207 12.90 -10.60 -5.92
N PRO A 208 12.35 -10.56 -7.15
CA PRO A 208 12.54 -11.64 -8.11
C PRO A 208 14.00 -11.94 -8.46
N TYR A 209 14.90 -10.96 -8.45
CA TYR A 209 16.35 -11.19 -8.62
C TYR A 209 17.02 -11.78 -7.38
N THR A 210 16.35 -11.76 -6.23
CA THR A 210 16.88 -12.27 -4.94
C THR A 210 16.34 -13.66 -4.64
N TYR A 211 15.04 -13.88 -4.86
CA TYR A 211 14.34 -15.12 -4.48
C TYR A 211 13.72 -15.87 -5.67
N GLY A 212 13.76 -15.34 -6.89
CA GLY A 212 12.99 -15.87 -8.03
C GLY A 212 11.49 -15.51 -8.00
N SER A 213 10.99 -15.01 -6.87
CA SER A 213 9.63 -14.48 -6.70
C SER A 213 9.61 -13.33 -5.69
N ASN A 214 8.43 -12.93 -5.22
CA ASN A 214 8.24 -11.94 -4.15
C ASN A 214 7.35 -12.53 -3.03
N ASP A 215 7.49 -13.83 -2.79
CA ASP A 215 6.68 -14.55 -1.80
C ASP A 215 7.26 -14.38 -0.39
N GLY A 216 6.44 -14.76 0.59
CA GLY A 216 6.70 -14.56 2.01
C GLY A 216 5.66 -15.32 2.83
N ASN A 217 5.71 -15.19 4.15
CA ASN A 217 4.79 -15.89 5.03
C ASN A 217 3.43 -15.19 5.08
N SER A 218 2.36 -15.95 5.34
CA SER A 218 1.03 -15.39 5.62
C SER A 218 1.11 -14.43 6.81
N THR A 219 0.31 -13.37 6.82
CA THR A 219 0.21 -12.48 8.01
C THR A 219 -0.10 -13.23 9.30
N SER A 220 -0.85 -14.32 9.22
CA SER A 220 -1.21 -15.13 10.38
C SER A 220 -0.03 -15.85 11.01
N ASP A 221 1.03 -16.09 10.25
CA ASP A 221 2.18 -16.88 10.71
C ASP A 221 3.10 -16.10 11.66
N ILE A 222 2.94 -14.78 11.75
CA ILE A 222 3.71 -13.93 12.66
C ILE A 222 3.52 -14.35 14.13
N GLU A 223 2.40 -14.99 14.46
CA GLU A 223 2.13 -15.48 15.81
C GLU A 223 3.11 -16.54 16.30
N ASN A 224 3.89 -17.15 15.41
CA ASN A 224 4.87 -18.16 15.75
C ASN A 224 6.29 -17.58 15.90
N SER A 225 6.43 -16.26 15.76
CA SER A 225 7.73 -15.56 15.83
C SER A 225 8.16 -15.35 17.28
N LYS A 226 9.48 -15.34 17.53
CA LYS A 226 10.05 -14.88 18.82
C LYS A 226 10.53 -13.43 18.78
N LEU A 227 10.88 -12.96 17.57
CA LEU A 227 11.30 -11.59 17.30
C LEU A 227 10.57 -11.10 16.05
N VAL A 228 10.07 -9.86 16.11
CA VAL A 228 9.45 -9.13 15.01
C VAL A 228 10.26 -7.86 14.79
N VAL A 229 10.90 -7.73 13.62
CA VAL A 229 11.65 -6.52 13.23
C VAL A 229 11.00 -5.91 11.99
N MET A 230 10.58 -4.66 12.09
CA MET A 230 9.86 -3.97 11.03
C MET A 230 10.58 -2.72 10.54
N PHE A 231 10.94 -2.69 9.25
CA PHE A 231 11.58 -1.54 8.60
C PHE A 231 10.54 -0.67 7.87
N GLY A 232 10.32 0.56 8.33
CA GLY A 232 9.41 1.53 7.71
C GLY A 232 8.00 0.97 7.44
N ASN A 233 7.52 0.06 8.29
CA ASN A 233 6.25 -0.63 8.16
C ASN A 233 5.26 -0.13 9.22
N ASN A 234 4.23 0.57 8.79
CA ASN A 234 3.23 1.19 9.67
C ASN A 234 1.80 0.72 9.34
N PRO A 235 1.45 -0.53 9.65
CA PRO A 235 0.12 -1.05 9.39
C PRO A 235 -0.99 -0.44 10.25
N ALA A 236 -0.69 0.14 11.40
CA ALA A 236 -1.70 0.82 12.21
C ALA A 236 -2.25 2.08 11.51
N GLU A 237 -1.50 2.71 10.61
CA GLU A 237 -2.03 3.78 9.74
C GLU A 237 -2.49 3.23 8.38
N THR A 238 -1.70 2.33 7.79
CA THR A 238 -1.87 1.94 6.38
C THR A 238 -2.83 0.76 6.17
N ARG A 239 -3.06 -0.08 7.20
CA ARG A 239 -3.86 -1.33 7.15
C ARG A 239 -4.66 -1.63 8.44
N MET A 240 -5.32 -0.61 8.99
CA MET A 240 -6.16 -0.62 10.22
C MET A 240 -7.31 -1.67 10.33
N SER A 241 -7.46 -2.59 9.38
CA SER A 241 -8.55 -3.58 9.43
C SER A 241 -8.32 -4.59 10.54
N GLY A 242 -9.41 -5.05 11.17
CA GLY A 242 -9.41 -6.15 12.14
C GLY A 242 -8.94 -7.48 11.56
N GLY A 243 -9.10 -7.69 10.24
CA GLY A 243 -8.49 -8.84 9.55
C GLY A 243 -7.13 -8.55 8.92
N GLY A 244 -6.42 -7.51 9.37
CA GLY A 244 -5.15 -7.07 8.81
C GLY A 244 -3.94 -7.45 9.67
N ILE A 245 -2.75 -7.14 9.17
CA ILE A 245 -1.48 -7.39 9.88
C ILE A 245 -1.42 -6.75 11.28
N THR A 246 -2.11 -5.63 11.54
CA THR A 246 -2.17 -5.04 12.89
C THR A 246 -2.76 -6.00 13.93
N TYR A 247 -3.82 -6.74 13.58
CA TYR A 247 -4.40 -7.75 14.47
C TYR A 247 -3.39 -8.86 14.77
N TYR A 248 -2.75 -9.41 13.73
CA TYR A 248 -1.79 -10.49 13.91
C TYR A 248 -0.52 -10.06 14.64
N LEU A 249 -0.11 -8.79 14.54
CA LEU A 249 0.97 -8.24 15.36
C LEU A 249 0.63 -8.29 16.85
N GLU A 250 -0.59 -7.90 17.24
CA GLU A 250 -1.02 -8.03 18.64
C GLU A 250 -1.10 -9.50 19.07
N GLN A 251 -1.58 -10.39 18.19
CA GLN A 251 -1.63 -11.82 18.48
C GLN A 251 -0.24 -12.44 18.66
N ALA A 252 0.78 -12.02 17.90
CA ALA A 252 2.15 -12.46 18.15
C ALA A 252 2.65 -12.02 19.53
N ARG A 253 2.29 -10.82 19.98
CA ARG A 253 2.67 -10.36 21.32
C ARG A 253 1.95 -11.14 22.41
N GLU A 254 0.64 -11.34 22.27
CA GLU A 254 -0.16 -12.05 23.27
C GLU A 254 0.13 -13.56 23.34
N ARG A 255 0.36 -14.20 22.19
CA ARG A 255 0.44 -15.67 22.09
C ARG A 255 1.87 -16.21 22.12
N SER A 256 2.84 -15.54 21.49
CA SER A 256 4.23 -15.99 21.47
C SER A 256 5.20 -15.13 22.29
N ASN A 257 4.71 -14.06 22.93
CA ASN A 257 5.55 -13.07 23.61
C ASN A 257 6.68 -12.55 22.70
N ALA A 258 6.37 -12.39 21.40
CA ALA A 258 7.35 -11.93 20.43
C ALA A 258 7.83 -10.52 20.78
N ARG A 259 9.16 -10.35 20.89
CA ARG A 259 9.75 -9.01 21.03
C ARG A 259 9.56 -8.24 19.72
N MET A 260 9.10 -7.00 19.78
CA MET A 260 8.76 -6.17 18.63
C MET A 260 9.67 -4.95 18.53
N ILE A 261 10.47 -4.87 17.47
CA ILE A 261 11.37 -3.76 17.17
C ILE A 261 10.90 -3.05 15.90
N VAL A 262 10.66 -1.73 15.99
CA VAL A 262 10.26 -0.90 14.85
C VAL A 262 11.38 0.05 14.47
N ILE A 263 11.86 -0.06 13.24
CA ILE A 263 12.89 0.80 12.66
C ILE A 263 12.18 1.75 11.69
N ASP A 264 11.98 3.00 12.12
CA ASP A 264 11.25 4.00 11.33
C ASP A 264 11.73 5.41 11.72
N PRO A 265 11.92 6.35 10.78
CA PRO A 265 12.25 7.74 11.12
C PRO A 265 11.15 8.43 11.96
N ARG A 266 9.92 7.93 11.94
CA ARG A 266 8.79 8.46 12.70
C ARG A 266 8.40 7.49 13.82
N TYR A 267 8.04 8.05 14.96
CA TYR A 267 7.31 7.29 15.98
C TYR A 267 5.85 7.16 15.52
N THR A 268 5.53 6.03 14.89
CA THR A 268 4.26 5.81 14.18
C THR A 268 3.17 5.23 15.07
N ASP A 269 1.90 5.22 14.62
CA ASP A 269 0.81 4.56 15.37
C ASP A 269 1.07 3.07 15.59
N THR A 270 1.84 2.41 14.71
CA THR A 270 2.26 1.01 14.90
C THR A 270 3.21 0.88 16.08
N ALA A 271 4.08 1.86 16.28
CA ALA A 271 5.01 1.94 17.39
C ALA A 271 4.48 2.85 18.52
N ALA A 272 3.18 3.11 18.66
CA ALA A 272 2.70 4.03 19.70
C ALA A 272 2.54 3.32 21.07
N GLY A 273 3.63 2.75 21.60
CA GLY A 273 3.67 2.03 22.87
C GLY A 273 3.26 0.55 22.78
N ARG A 274 3.29 -0.02 21.57
CA ARG A 274 3.00 -1.43 21.29
C ARG A 274 4.27 -2.24 21.01
N GLU A 275 5.30 -1.58 20.55
CA GLU A 275 6.65 -2.05 20.37
C GLU A 275 7.41 -2.18 21.70
N ASP A 276 8.39 -3.06 21.72
CA ASP A 276 9.39 -3.12 22.79
C ASP A 276 10.53 -2.12 22.57
N GLU A 277 10.78 -1.75 21.32
CA GLU A 277 11.80 -0.77 20.96
C GLU A 277 11.48 -0.06 19.64
N TRP A 278 11.63 1.26 19.62
CA TRP A 278 11.66 2.06 18.41
C TRP A 278 13.07 2.58 18.13
N ILE A 279 13.55 2.38 16.90
CA ILE A 279 14.86 2.82 16.44
C ILE A 279 14.68 3.92 15.38
N PRO A 280 14.98 5.20 15.71
CA PRO A 280 14.77 6.33 14.82
C PRO A 280 15.89 6.43 13.77
N ILE A 281 15.74 5.70 12.67
CA ILE A 281 16.72 5.71 11.58
C ILE A 281 16.64 7.01 10.76
N ARG A 282 17.79 7.51 10.27
CA ARG A 282 17.81 8.57 9.26
C ARG A 282 17.15 8.07 7.96
N PRO A 283 16.18 8.81 7.37
CA PRO A 283 15.49 8.36 6.15
C PRO A 283 16.45 7.99 5.02
N GLY A 284 16.22 6.82 4.40
CA GLY A 284 16.99 6.34 3.25
C GLY A 284 18.32 5.67 3.59
N THR A 285 18.59 5.42 4.88
CA THR A 285 19.87 4.83 5.34
C THR A 285 19.76 3.37 5.81
N ASP A 286 18.61 2.73 5.59
CA ASP A 286 18.31 1.36 6.02
C ASP A 286 19.34 0.34 5.52
N ALA A 287 19.81 0.47 4.28
CA ALA A 287 20.84 -0.42 3.73
C ALA A 287 22.18 -0.33 4.49
N ALA A 288 22.54 0.85 5.01
CA ALA A 288 23.74 1.03 5.83
C ALA A 288 23.56 0.40 7.22
N LEU A 289 22.37 0.53 7.82
CA LEU A 289 22.04 -0.17 9.07
C LEU A 289 22.16 -1.67 8.91
N VAL A 290 21.54 -2.23 7.87
CA VAL A 290 21.61 -3.67 7.55
C VAL A 290 23.06 -4.09 7.36
N ALA A 291 23.87 -3.37 6.60
CA ALA A 291 25.27 -3.73 6.39
C ALA A 291 26.09 -3.72 7.70
N GLY A 292 25.80 -2.75 8.59
CA GLY A 292 26.33 -2.72 9.95
C GLY A 292 25.93 -3.92 10.80
N ILE A 293 24.68 -4.35 10.71
CA ILE A 293 24.16 -5.55 11.38
C ILE A 293 24.82 -6.81 10.81
N ALA A 294 24.87 -6.94 9.48
CA ALA A 294 25.46 -8.08 8.79
C ALA A 294 26.94 -8.24 9.15
N TRP A 295 27.69 -7.13 9.30
CA TRP A 295 29.07 -7.17 9.75
C TRP A 295 29.20 -7.86 11.11
N VAL A 296 28.36 -7.49 12.09
CA VAL A 296 28.38 -8.12 13.43
C VAL A 296 27.96 -9.59 13.37
N LEU A 297 26.92 -9.90 12.58
CA LEU A 297 26.49 -11.28 12.39
C LEU A 297 27.62 -12.17 11.84
N ILE A 298 28.40 -11.65 10.90
CA ILE A 298 29.53 -12.37 10.29
C ILE A 298 30.71 -12.46 11.27
N ASP A 299 31.10 -11.34 11.88
CA ASP A 299 32.26 -11.26 12.78
C ASP A 299 32.08 -12.13 14.04
N GLU A 300 30.86 -12.18 14.58
CA GLU A 300 30.52 -12.99 15.76
C GLU A 300 30.05 -14.41 15.42
N ASN A 301 30.10 -14.83 14.14
CA ASN A 301 29.64 -16.14 13.67
C ASN A 301 28.17 -16.46 14.05
N LEU A 302 27.29 -15.47 13.95
CA LEU A 302 25.84 -15.58 14.21
C LEU A 302 25.02 -15.85 12.95
N VAL A 303 25.67 -16.09 11.81
CA VAL A 303 25.01 -16.46 10.55
C VAL A 303 24.64 -17.94 10.53
N ASP A 304 23.56 -18.29 9.83
CA ASP A 304 23.14 -19.67 9.57
C ASP A 304 23.93 -20.21 8.36
N GLN A 305 25.18 -20.64 8.60
CA GLN A 305 26.08 -21.08 7.54
C GLN A 305 25.53 -22.29 6.77
N ALA A 306 24.81 -23.20 7.43
CA ALA A 306 24.21 -24.36 6.76
C ALA A 306 23.13 -23.94 5.75
N PHE A 307 22.29 -22.97 6.12
CA PHE A 307 21.33 -22.38 5.20
C PHE A 307 22.03 -21.68 4.02
N LEU A 308 23.06 -20.88 4.30
CA LEU A 308 23.80 -20.13 3.29
C LEU A 308 24.50 -21.05 2.29
N ASP A 309 25.16 -22.10 2.77
CA ASP A 309 25.83 -23.11 1.94
C ASP A 309 24.86 -23.88 1.03
N THR A 310 23.62 -24.08 1.48
CA THR A 310 22.65 -24.94 0.79
C THR A 310 21.77 -24.16 -0.19
N TYR A 311 21.38 -22.93 0.18
CA TYR A 311 20.31 -22.20 -0.50
C TYR A 311 20.76 -20.89 -1.14
N CYS A 312 22.01 -20.47 -0.95
CA CYS A 312 22.51 -19.19 -1.48
C CYS A 312 23.62 -19.39 -2.50
N VAL A 313 23.68 -18.46 -3.46
CA VAL A 313 24.77 -18.32 -4.43
C VAL A 313 25.42 -16.95 -4.20
N GLY A 314 26.75 -16.92 -4.09
CA GLY A 314 27.54 -15.70 -3.95
C GLY A 314 27.52 -15.06 -2.55
N TYR A 315 27.30 -15.82 -1.49
CA TYR A 315 27.43 -15.31 -0.11
C TYR A 315 28.91 -15.19 0.30
N ASP A 316 29.67 -16.26 0.07
CA ASP A 316 31.10 -16.42 0.35
C ASP A 316 31.83 -17.06 -0.84
N GLU A 317 33.14 -17.27 -0.74
CA GLU A 317 33.92 -17.89 -1.82
C GLU A 317 33.46 -19.30 -2.18
N LYS A 318 32.94 -20.06 -1.21
CA LYS A 318 32.46 -21.42 -1.45
C LYS A 318 31.21 -21.43 -2.32
N THR A 319 30.34 -20.44 -2.14
CA THR A 319 29.05 -20.33 -2.84
C THR A 319 29.14 -19.44 -4.09
N LEU A 320 30.31 -18.89 -4.40
CA LEU A 320 30.53 -18.04 -5.56
C LEU A 320 30.48 -18.89 -6.86
N PRO A 321 29.75 -18.43 -7.90
CA PRO A 321 29.69 -19.18 -9.17
C PRO A 321 31.03 -19.16 -9.90
N GLU A 322 31.27 -20.19 -10.70
CA GLU A 322 32.48 -20.29 -11.53
C GLU A 322 32.63 -19.06 -12.44
N GLY A 323 33.85 -18.50 -12.50
CA GLY A 323 34.17 -17.33 -13.31
C GLY A 323 33.85 -15.97 -12.67
N ALA A 324 33.23 -15.93 -11.49
CA ALA A 324 33.10 -14.70 -10.74
C ALA A 324 34.45 -14.26 -10.13
N PRO A 325 34.70 -12.94 -9.97
CA PRO A 325 35.94 -12.45 -9.37
C PRO A 325 36.11 -12.92 -7.93
N ALA A 326 37.36 -13.21 -7.53
CA ALA A 326 37.69 -13.43 -6.12
C ALA A 326 37.22 -12.24 -5.28
N ASN A 327 36.70 -12.49 -4.09
CA ASN A 327 36.04 -11.52 -3.21
C ASN A 327 34.79 -10.83 -3.84
N GLY A 328 34.24 -11.36 -4.94
CA GLY A 328 33.02 -10.86 -5.58
C GLY A 328 31.72 -11.20 -4.84
N HIS A 329 31.80 -11.81 -3.66
CA HIS A 329 30.67 -12.28 -2.87
C HIS A 329 30.25 -11.27 -1.78
N TYR A 330 29.04 -11.45 -1.24
CA TYR A 330 28.45 -10.53 -0.26
C TYR A 330 29.29 -10.36 1.02
N LYS A 331 29.82 -11.46 1.58
CA LYS A 331 30.65 -11.44 2.79
C LYS A 331 31.91 -10.57 2.63
N ALA A 332 32.58 -10.59 1.49
CA ALA A 332 33.75 -9.76 1.22
C ALA A 332 33.37 -8.27 1.14
N TYR A 333 32.25 -7.94 0.49
CA TYR A 333 31.73 -6.56 0.50
C TYR A 333 31.47 -6.04 1.92
N ILE A 334 30.84 -6.86 2.78
CA ILE A 334 30.57 -6.48 4.17
C ILE A 334 31.87 -6.30 4.98
N LEU A 335 32.83 -7.20 4.83
CA LEU A 335 34.10 -7.17 5.56
C LEU A 335 35.11 -6.15 4.99
N GLY A 336 34.79 -5.47 3.89
CA GLY A 336 35.68 -4.46 3.27
C GLY A 336 36.81 -5.07 2.43
N GLN A 337 36.60 -6.27 1.91
CA GLN A 337 37.53 -7.02 1.06
C GLN A 337 37.16 -6.94 -0.43
N GLY A 338 36.02 -6.33 -0.76
CA GLY A 338 35.60 -6.03 -2.13
C GLY A 338 36.14 -4.69 -2.63
N ASP A 339 35.64 -4.26 -3.80
CA ASP A 339 36.17 -3.12 -4.58
C ASP A 339 36.21 -1.78 -3.83
N ASP A 340 35.29 -1.56 -2.88
CA ASP A 340 35.23 -0.30 -2.11
C ASP A 340 36.16 -0.26 -0.88
N ALA A 341 36.84 -1.37 -0.59
CA ALA A 341 37.78 -1.55 0.52
C ALA A 341 37.29 -1.04 1.89
N THR A 342 35.97 -0.99 2.10
CA THR A 342 35.37 -0.35 3.28
C THR A 342 34.63 -1.38 4.11
N ALA A 343 35.18 -1.73 5.28
CA ALA A 343 34.47 -2.59 6.22
C ALA A 343 33.19 -1.90 6.73
N LYS A 344 32.05 -2.59 6.65
CA LYS A 344 30.74 -2.06 7.03
C LYS A 344 30.50 -2.18 8.54
N THR A 345 31.46 -1.73 9.34
CA THR A 345 31.42 -1.87 10.81
C THR A 345 30.22 -1.12 11.44
N PRO A 346 29.83 -1.44 12.69
CA PRO A 346 28.84 -0.67 13.42
C PRO A 346 29.16 0.83 13.52
N GLN A 347 30.45 1.21 13.65
CA GLN A 347 30.86 2.61 13.68
C GLN A 347 30.68 3.29 12.32
N TRP A 348 30.92 2.57 11.22
CA TRP A 348 30.63 3.07 9.87
C TRP A 348 29.12 3.30 9.70
N ALA A 349 28.30 2.31 10.04
CA ALA A 349 26.85 2.39 9.91
C ALA A 349 26.27 3.48 10.83
N SER A 350 26.82 3.65 12.04
CA SER A 350 26.37 4.65 13.01
C SER A 350 26.46 6.08 12.47
N ARG A 351 27.57 6.44 11.81
CA ARG A 351 27.75 7.76 11.18
C ARG A 351 26.70 8.06 10.11
N ILE A 352 26.34 7.05 9.32
CA ILE A 352 25.40 7.18 8.20
C ILE A 352 23.95 7.20 8.68
N THR A 353 23.61 6.33 9.63
CA THR A 353 22.23 6.10 10.08
C THR A 353 21.80 7.01 11.21
N GLY A 354 22.76 7.53 12.00
CA GLY A 354 22.52 8.22 13.25
C GLY A 354 22.24 7.29 14.44
N ILE A 355 22.25 5.96 14.24
CA ILE A 355 21.99 4.99 15.31
C ILE A 355 23.31 4.70 16.05
N PRO A 356 23.34 4.72 17.39
CA PRO A 356 24.55 4.40 18.15
C PRO A 356 25.13 3.02 17.81
N ALA A 357 26.45 2.90 17.71
CA ALA A 357 27.13 1.68 17.28
C ALA A 357 26.87 0.49 18.22
N ASP A 358 26.84 0.73 19.54
CA ASP A 358 26.45 -0.24 20.56
C ASP A 358 25.02 -0.76 20.34
N ARG A 359 24.11 0.12 19.90
CA ARG A 359 22.75 -0.30 19.57
C ARG A 359 22.66 -1.16 18.32
N ILE A 360 23.47 -0.87 17.31
CA ILE A 360 23.57 -1.70 16.10
C ILE A 360 24.07 -3.09 16.46
N ILE A 361 25.12 -3.19 17.30
CA ILE A 361 25.65 -4.46 17.80
C ILE A 361 24.58 -5.25 18.56
N LYS A 362 23.87 -4.60 19.48
CA LYS A 362 22.82 -5.29 20.26
C LYS A 362 21.67 -5.76 19.36
N LEU A 363 21.24 -4.95 18.39
CA LEU A 363 20.22 -5.34 17.41
C LEU A 363 20.67 -6.54 16.57
N ALA A 364 21.93 -6.56 16.14
CA ALA A 364 22.48 -7.69 15.40
C ALA A 364 22.47 -8.98 16.22
N ARG A 365 22.86 -8.92 17.50
CA ARG A 365 22.81 -10.06 18.42
C ARG A 365 21.38 -10.53 18.69
N GLU A 366 20.43 -9.60 18.85
CA GLU A 366 19.01 -9.92 18.99
C GLU A 366 18.48 -10.67 17.76
N ILE A 367 18.83 -10.21 16.55
CA ILE A 367 18.46 -10.86 15.28
C ILE A 367 19.15 -12.22 15.12
N GLY A 368 20.45 -12.31 15.40
CA GLY A 368 21.23 -13.54 15.26
C GLY A 368 20.84 -14.65 16.24
N ALA A 369 20.40 -14.28 17.46
CA ALA A 369 19.97 -15.23 18.47
C ALA A 369 18.50 -15.68 18.34
N ALA A 370 17.67 -14.92 17.62
CA ALA A 370 16.24 -15.22 17.49
C ALA A 370 15.96 -16.20 16.34
N LYS A 371 15.38 -17.35 16.67
CA LYS A 371 14.82 -18.30 15.70
C LYS A 371 13.49 -18.87 16.22
N PRO A 372 12.35 -18.64 15.54
CA PRO A 372 12.17 -17.84 14.31
C PRO A 372 12.16 -16.31 14.56
N ALA A 373 12.66 -15.54 13.59
CA ALA A 373 12.55 -14.08 13.54
C ALA A 373 11.79 -13.62 12.28
N TYR A 374 10.69 -12.93 12.50
CA TYR A 374 9.93 -12.27 11.45
C TYR A 374 10.55 -10.90 11.16
N ILE A 375 11.22 -10.79 10.01
CA ILE A 375 11.81 -9.54 9.54
C ILE A 375 11.01 -9.10 8.32
N CYS A 376 10.49 -7.88 8.32
CA CYS A 376 9.74 -7.36 7.18
C CYS A 376 9.99 -5.88 6.95
N GLN A 377 9.60 -5.41 5.76
CA GLN A 377 9.68 -4.00 5.39
C GLN A 377 8.36 -3.48 4.86
N GLY A 378 8.08 -2.20 5.09
CA GLY A 378 6.98 -1.48 4.45
C GLY A 378 7.37 -0.94 3.08
N TRP A 379 6.54 -0.04 2.55
CA TRP A 379 6.86 0.63 1.28
C TRP A 379 7.75 1.86 1.43
N GLY A 380 7.99 2.34 2.66
CA GLY A 380 8.85 3.49 2.94
C GLY A 380 10.27 3.30 2.45
N PRO A 381 11.00 2.25 2.87
CA PRO A 381 12.41 2.06 2.53
C PRO A 381 12.70 1.99 1.03
N GLN A 382 11.75 1.51 0.23
CA GLN A 382 11.92 1.38 -1.22
C GLN A 382 11.50 2.64 -2.02
N ARG A 383 10.89 3.66 -1.39
CA ARG A 383 10.46 4.91 -2.07
C ARG A 383 11.57 5.93 -2.14
N GLN A 384 12.70 5.52 -2.70
CA GLN A 384 13.88 6.34 -2.93
C GLN A 384 14.56 5.93 -4.25
N ALA A 385 15.53 6.72 -4.71
CA ALA A 385 16.19 6.52 -6.00
C ALA A 385 16.77 5.10 -6.17
N ASN A 386 17.37 4.54 -5.10
CA ASN A 386 18.00 3.22 -5.07
C ASN A 386 17.23 2.24 -4.15
N GLY A 387 15.90 2.35 -4.15
CA GLY A 387 15.02 1.60 -3.24
C GLY A 387 15.10 0.08 -3.42
N GLU A 388 15.49 -0.39 -4.60
CA GLU A 388 15.67 -1.78 -4.97
C GLU A 388 16.83 -2.40 -4.19
N LEU A 389 17.95 -1.68 -4.06
CA LEU A 389 19.09 -2.09 -3.26
C LEU A 389 18.76 -2.11 -1.78
N THR A 390 18.00 -1.12 -1.30
CA THR A 390 17.56 -1.09 0.11
C THR A 390 16.63 -2.25 0.42
N SER A 391 15.72 -2.58 -0.49
CA SER A 391 14.81 -3.70 -0.32
C SER A 391 15.58 -5.02 -0.20
N ARG A 392 16.58 -5.23 -1.06
CA ARG A 392 17.46 -6.40 -1.04
C ARG A 392 18.33 -6.44 0.20
N ALA A 393 18.84 -5.30 0.66
CA ALA A 393 19.60 -5.22 1.90
C ALA A 393 18.77 -5.75 3.08
N ILE A 394 17.54 -5.25 3.27
CA ILE A 394 16.69 -5.73 4.38
C ILE A 394 16.42 -7.24 4.27
N ALA A 395 16.21 -7.76 3.06
CA ALA A 395 16.05 -9.19 2.79
C ALA A 395 17.29 -10.04 3.13
N MET A 396 18.49 -9.44 3.20
CA MET A 396 19.69 -10.15 3.64
C MET A 396 19.61 -10.58 5.10
N LEU A 397 18.91 -9.86 5.98
CA LEU A 397 18.84 -10.24 7.40
C LEU A 397 18.21 -11.63 7.62
N PRO A 398 17.02 -11.94 7.09
CA PRO A 398 16.49 -13.29 7.19
C PRO A 398 17.27 -14.32 6.36
N ILE A 399 17.96 -13.94 5.27
CA ILE A 399 18.86 -14.85 4.54
C ILE A 399 20.04 -15.26 5.42
N LEU A 400 20.74 -14.29 5.99
CA LEU A 400 21.93 -14.49 6.84
C LEU A 400 21.61 -15.30 8.10
N THR A 401 20.38 -15.18 8.62
CA THR A 401 19.94 -15.87 9.83
C THR A 401 19.06 -17.10 9.56
N GLY A 402 18.90 -17.49 8.28
CA GLY A 402 18.11 -18.66 7.85
C GLY A 402 16.63 -18.61 8.25
N ASN A 403 16.03 -17.43 8.34
CA ASN A 403 14.62 -17.23 8.68
C ASN A 403 13.68 -17.27 7.45
N VAL A 404 14.21 -17.52 6.25
CA VAL A 404 13.42 -17.68 5.04
C VAL A 404 12.82 -19.09 4.98
N GLY A 405 11.51 -19.18 4.72
CA GLY A 405 10.84 -20.46 4.46
C GLY A 405 10.46 -21.28 5.70
N ILE A 406 10.71 -20.75 6.90
CA ILE A 406 10.28 -21.38 8.16
C ILE A 406 9.04 -20.70 8.75
N ASN A 407 8.31 -21.46 9.57
CA ASN A 407 7.18 -20.94 10.33
C ASN A 407 7.66 -19.90 11.37
N GLY A 408 6.99 -18.75 11.46
CA GLY A 408 7.38 -17.60 12.29
C GLY A 408 8.56 -16.78 11.73
N GLY A 409 9.04 -17.14 10.53
CA GLY A 409 10.04 -16.38 9.77
C GLY A 409 9.39 -15.43 8.77
N ASN A 410 10.21 -14.87 7.87
CA ASN A 410 9.74 -14.16 6.68
C ASN A 410 10.91 -13.95 5.69
N SER A 411 10.61 -13.58 4.45
CA SER A 411 11.60 -13.29 3.40
C SER A 411 12.27 -11.91 3.52
N GLY A 412 11.93 -11.10 4.52
CA GLY A 412 12.44 -9.72 4.60
C GLY A 412 11.78 -8.77 3.59
N ALA A 413 10.95 -9.29 2.69
CA ALA A 413 10.00 -8.51 1.92
C ALA A 413 8.77 -8.15 2.79
N ARG A 414 7.58 -8.10 2.19
CA ARG A 414 6.31 -7.92 2.91
C ARG A 414 5.70 -9.25 3.30
N GLU A 415 4.69 -9.19 4.16
CA GLU A 415 3.75 -10.29 4.34
C GLU A 415 3.11 -10.71 3.01
N SER A 416 2.85 -12.01 2.87
CA SER A 416 2.04 -12.57 1.80
C SER A 416 0.67 -13.00 2.33
N THR A 417 -0.20 -13.43 1.41
CA THR A 417 -1.55 -13.88 1.74
C THR A 417 -1.92 -15.09 0.90
N TYR A 418 -2.70 -16.01 1.46
CA TYR A 418 -3.37 -17.03 0.67
C TYR A 418 -4.47 -16.38 -0.21
N THR A 419 -4.60 -16.83 -1.46
CA THR A 419 -5.57 -16.27 -2.41
C THR A 419 -6.65 -17.30 -2.74
N ILE A 420 -7.90 -17.00 -2.37
CA ILE A 420 -9.07 -17.71 -2.92
C ILE A 420 -9.37 -17.08 -4.28
N THR A 421 -9.24 -17.86 -5.34
CA THR A 421 -9.42 -17.36 -6.71
C THR A 421 -10.86 -17.50 -7.16
N ILE A 422 -11.45 -16.41 -7.65
CA ILE A 422 -12.69 -16.43 -8.44
C ILE A 422 -12.36 -16.52 -9.93
N GLU A 423 -13.26 -17.11 -10.72
CA GLU A 423 -13.12 -17.18 -12.17
C GLU A 423 -12.96 -15.76 -12.75
N ARG A 424 -11.98 -15.60 -13.65
CA ARG A 424 -11.64 -14.29 -14.23
C ARG A 424 -12.11 -14.25 -15.67
N MET A 425 -12.59 -13.09 -16.13
CA MET A 425 -12.81 -12.90 -17.56
C MET A 425 -11.49 -13.13 -18.32
N PRO A 426 -11.52 -13.80 -19.48
CA PRO A 426 -10.32 -14.02 -20.26
C PRO A 426 -9.67 -12.69 -20.62
N LEU A 427 -8.36 -12.67 -20.83
CA LEU A 427 -7.64 -11.48 -21.27
C LEU A 427 -6.79 -11.88 -22.47
N PRO A 428 -7.19 -11.52 -23.71
CA PRO A 428 -6.37 -11.75 -24.87
C PRO A 428 -5.02 -11.06 -24.72
N GLU A 429 -3.99 -11.56 -25.39
CA GLU A 429 -2.67 -10.94 -25.37
C GLU A 429 -2.73 -9.53 -25.98
N ASN A 430 -2.01 -8.57 -25.37
CA ASN A 430 -1.83 -7.25 -25.99
C ASN A 430 -0.79 -7.37 -27.13
N PRO A 431 -1.17 -7.14 -28.40
CA PRO A 431 -0.23 -7.20 -29.52
C PRO A 431 0.77 -6.03 -29.50
N VAL A 432 0.43 -4.89 -28.89
CA VAL A 432 1.36 -3.77 -28.71
C VAL A 432 2.34 -4.12 -27.58
N LYS A 433 3.61 -4.33 -27.93
CA LYS A 433 4.69 -4.69 -26.98
C LYS A 433 5.37 -3.48 -26.36
N THR A 434 5.19 -2.31 -26.96
CA THR A 434 5.75 -1.05 -26.46
C THR A 434 5.21 -0.72 -25.07
N GLN A 435 6.11 -0.34 -24.16
CA GLN A 435 5.74 0.13 -22.83
C GLN A 435 6.55 1.34 -22.42
N ILE A 436 5.94 2.18 -21.57
CA ILE A 436 6.60 3.33 -20.92
C ILE A 436 6.53 3.20 -19.40
N SER A 437 7.31 4.00 -18.67
CA SER A 437 7.14 4.10 -17.22
C SER A 437 5.74 4.62 -16.89
N CYS A 438 5.09 4.10 -15.85
CA CYS A 438 3.83 4.66 -15.36
C CYS A 438 3.94 6.12 -14.88
N PHE A 439 5.16 6.66 -14.72
CA PHE A 439 5.41 8.06 -14.38
C PHE A 439 5.61 8.97 -15.59
N SER A 440 5.91 8.43 -16.78
CA SER A 440 6.30 9.22 -17.96
C SER A 440 5.17 9.40 -18.98
N TRP A 441 3.92 9.15 -18.60
CA TRP A 441 2.78 9.24 -19.53
C TRP A 441 2.49 10.68 -19.96
N THR A 442 2.80 11.69 -19.13
CA THR A 442 2.70 13.10 -19.52
C THR A 442 3.76 13.46 -20.56
N ASP A 443 5.00 13.01 -20.35
CA ASP A 443 6.07 13.17 -21.35
C ASP A 443 5.72 12.51 -22.68
N ALA A 444 5.05 11.34 -22.63
CA ALA A 444 4.60 10.63 -23.81
C ALA A 444 3.48 11.36 -24.58
N ILE A 445 2.76 12.30 -23.93
CA ILE A 445 1.84 13.22 -24.61
C ILE A 445 2.63 14.36 -25.26
N ASP A 446 3.48 15.03 -24.48
CA ASP A 446 4.09 16.30 -24.87
C ASP A 446 5.24 16.13 -25.88
N ARG A 447 6.09 15.14 -25.64
CA ARG A 447 7.34 14.88 -26.40
C ARG A 447 7.53 13.41 -26.76
N GLY A 448 6.43 12.66 -26.89
CA GLY A 448 6.46 11.21 -27.08
C GLY A 448 7.38 10.75 -28.21
N ALA A 449 7.38 11.43 -29.36
CA ALA A 449 8.23 11.07 -30.51
C ALA A 449 9.75 11.18 -30.24
N GLU A 450 10.15 11.87 -29.17
CA GLU A 450 11.55 11.99 -28.76
C GLU A 450 11.94 10.94 -27.70
N MET A 451 10.97 10.23 -27.11
CA MET A 451 11.25 9.31 -26.02
C MET A 451 11.96 8.06 -26.52
N THR A 452 13.10 7.71 -25.91
CA THR A 452 13.92 6.55 -26.29
C THR A 452 14.07 5.52 -25.17
N ALA A 453 14.52 4.32 -25.53
CA ALA A 453 14.81 3.25 -24.58
C ALA A 453 15.89 3.66 -23.57
N THR A 454 16.97 4.30 -24.04
CA THR A 454 18.13 4.67 -23.23
C THR A 454 17.91 5.91 -22.38
N ARG A 455 17.15 6.90 -22.87
CA ARG A 455 16.91 8.17 -22.17
C ARG A 455 15.69 8.11 -21.26
N ASP A 456 14.61 7.50 -21.73
CA ASP A 456 13.29 7.59 -21.11
C ASP A 456 12.75 6.24 -20.61
N GLY A 457 13.48 5.14 -20.87
CA GLY A 457 13.10 3.79 -20.44
C GLY A 457 11.99 3.17 -21.28
N VAL A 458 11.81 3.59 -22.54
CA VAL A 458 10.89 2.90 -23.46
C VAL A 458 11.29 1.42 -23.57
N ARG A 459 10.32 0.51 -23.44
CA ARG A 459 10.53 -0.94 -23.56
C ARG A 459 9.81 -1.47 -24.79
N GLY A 460 10.32 -2.56 -25.35
CA GLY A 460 9.77 -3.23 -26.54
C GLY A 460 10.25 -2.65 -27.88
N LYS A 461 10.95 -1.50 -27.87
CA LYS A 461 11.61 -0.88 -29.01
C LYS A 461 12.52 0.28 -28.59
N GLU A 462 13.32 0.80 -29.53
CA GLU A 462 14.29 1.88 -29.30
C GLU A 462 13.68 3.26 -29.01
N LYS A 463 12.47 3.54 -29.52
CA LYS A 463 11.78 4.82 -29.30
C LYS A 463 10.27 4.72 -29.46
N LEU A 464 9.51 5.63 -28.88
CA LEU A 464 8.07 5.73 -29.10
C LEU A 464 7.79 6.35 -30.49
N ASP A 465 6.89 5.75 -31.28
CA ASP A 465 6.68 6.16 -32.68
C ASP A 465 5.65 7.28 -32.78
N VAL A 466 4.67 7.25 -31.89
CA VAL A 466 3.57 8.19 -31.83
C VAL A 466 3.35 8.64 -30.38
N PRO A 467 3.10 9.93 -30.14
CA PRO A 467 2.71 10.38 -28.80
C PRO A 467 1.32 9.85 -28.43
N ILE A 468 1.02 9.86 -27.14
CA ILE A 468 -0.32 9.49 -26.64
C ILE A 468 -1.35 10.49 -27.17
N LYS A 469 -2.35 9.99 -27.90
CA LYS A 469 -3.47 10.78 -28.44
C LYS A 469 -4.82 10.43 -27.84
N PHE A 470 -4.93 9.25 -27.19
CA PHE A 470 -6.11 8.83 -26.47
C PHE A 470 -5.73 8.25 -25.11
N ILE A 471 -6.45 8.65 -24.04
CA ILE A 471 -6.24 8.11 -22.71
C ILE A 471 -7.52 7.52 -22.16
N TRP A 472 -7.46 6.27 -21.73
CA TRP A 472 -8.39 5.67 -20.80
C TRP A 472 -7.94 5.96 -19.37
N ASN A 473 -8.68 6.77 -18.64
CA ASN A 473 -8.51 6.92 -17.20
C ASN A 473 -9.71 6.30 -16.49
N TYR A 474 -9.49 5.13 -15.90
CA TYR A 474 -10.51 4.35 -15.21
C TYR A 474 -10.14 4.15 -13.74
N LYS A 475 -10.95 4.74 -12.84
CA LYS A 475 -10.89 4.52 -11.39
C LYS A 475 -12.25 4.81 -10.76
N ASP A 476 -12.74 3.87 -9.95
CA ASP A 476 -13.93 4.01 -9.11
C ASP A 476 -15.15 4.65 -9.83
N LEU A 477 -15.74 3.93 -10.79
CA LEU A 477 -16.92 4.33 -11.58
C LEU A 477 -16.75 5.57 -12.47
N LYS A 478 -15.53 6.11 -12.61
CA LYS A 478 -15.24 7.21 -13.53
C LYS A 478 -14.48 6.67 -14.74
N LEU A 479 -15.05 6.85 -15.91
CA LEU A 479 -14.37 6.69 -17.20
C LEU A 479 -14.16 8.10 -17.77
N LEU A 480 -12.90 8.53 -17.81
CA LEU A 480 -12.53 9.76 -18.52
C LEU A 480 -11.74 9.35 -19.75
N ALA A 481 -12.31 9.64 -20.92
CA ALA A 481 -11.63 9.53 -22.21
C ALA A 481 -11.20 10.92 -22.66
N PHE A 482 -9.91 11.07 -22.96
CA PHE A 482 -9.38 12.31 -23.53
C PHE A 482 -8.84 12.02 -24.92
N SER A 483 -9.26 12.82 -25.90
CA SER A 483 -8.53 12.96 -27.16
C SER A 483 -7.83 14.32 -27.20
N HIS A 484 -6.57 14.31 -27.59
CA HIS A 484 -5.88 15.52 -28.02
C HIS A 484 -6.14 15.70 -29.51
N HIS A 485 -6.83 16.79 -29.87
CA HIS A 485 -6.81 17.31 -31.23
C HIS A 485 -5.48 17.99 -31.50
#